data_AF-A0A7C9NLZ5-F1
#
_entry.id   AF-A0A7C9NLZ5-F1
#
_cell.length_a   1.000
_cell.length_b   1.000
_cell.length_c   1.000
_cell.angle_alpha   90.00
_cell.angle_beta   90.00
_cell.angle_gamma   90.00
#
_symmetry.space_group_name_H-M   'P 1'
#
loop_
_entity.id
_entity.type
_entity.pdbx_description
1 polymer ?
#
loop_
_entity_poly.entity_id
_entity_poly.type
_entity_poly.pdbx_seq_one_letter_code
_entity_poly.pdbx_strand_id
1 'polypeptide(L)'
;MRVVNAVVRWILMSPLHDLLSRFVVLLVITGRRSGRVFAIPVRYAEDGDVLTVVSRRGRTWWRNLEGGAALTVVLRGRAHPAYGSATTGPAAVRAALTELGQPVVRSLDDGVAISMVVGPADPQAAPTGPWGRWFRAVTAGELAGFAVPAVVAALVAGSESPLLQALALITAGAVEGLVLGFVQACALRSVLTWVPTLAWAGATSCGAATAWAAGVVPVVVGDQVSGVLAVVLGVVGLCAMGVLQWRVLAVRLPGSAWWIAATAGAWAVALGVFAAVSTPLWQEGQPVWLIALIGLLGGAAMAATVAALTGLAFVRLVARSEREHQARAHAA
;
A
#
# COMPACT_ATOMS: atom_id res chain seq x y z
N MET A 1 25.07 -10.50 8.63
CA MET A 1 24.44 -9.27 9.19
C MET A 1 24.28 -8.12 8.20
N ARG A 2 25.23 -7.82 7.29
CA ARG A 2 25.09 -6.71 6.32
C ARG A 2 23.91 -6.85 5.35
N VAL A 3 23.64 -8.07 4.86
CA VAL A 3 22.52 -8.34 3.94
C VAL A 3 21.16 -8.16 4.62
N VAL A 4 20.98 -8.69 5.84
CA VAL A 4 19.74 -8.51 6.62
C VAL A 4 19.47 -7.02 6.89
N ASN A 5 20.49 -6.24 7.25
CA ASN A 5 20.33 -4.80 7.45
C ASN A 5 20.00 -4.07 6.15
N ALA A 6 20.51 -4.52 5.00
CA ALA A 6 20.18 -3.96 3.70
C ALA A 6 18.72 -4.25 3.30
N VAL A 7 18.25 -5.48 3.52
CA VAL A 7 16.85 -5.88 3.27
C VAL A 7 15.89 -5.11 4.19
N VAL A 8 16.18 -5.05 5.50
CA VAL A 8 15.37 -4.29 6.46
C VAL A 8 15.33 -2.81 6.10
N ARG A 9 16.46 -2.23 5.71
CA ARG A 9 16.52 -0.84 5.22
C ARG A 9 15.67 -0.66 3.97
N TRP A 10 15.76 -1.57 2.99
CA TRP A 10 14.97 -1.49 1.76
C TRP A 10 13.47 -1.55 2.05
N ILE A 11 13.03 -2.47 2.92
CA ILE A 11 11.62 -2.57 3.34
C ILE A 11 11.16 -1.28 4.02
N LEU A 12 11.93 -0.74 4.97
CA LEU A 12 11.57 0.48 5.72
C LEU A 12 11.51 1.75 4.84
N MET A 13 12.25 1.75 3.73
CA MET A 13 12.24 2.82 2.73
C MET A 13 11.18 2.62 1.63
N SER A 14 10.49 1.47 1.63
CA SER A 14 9.51 1.10 0.62
C SER A 14 8.06 1.25 1.12
N PRO A 15 7.07 1.17 0.24
CA PRO A 15 5.65 1.10 0.63
C PRO A 15 5.34 -0.08 1.57
N LEU A 16 6.16 -1.13 1.60
CA LEU A 16 6.02 -2.27 2.52
C LEU A 16 6.50 -1.98 3.95
N HIS A 17 6.89 -0.74 4.26
CA HIS A 17 7.43 -0.41 5.57
C HIS A 17 6.49 -0.77 6.72
N ASP A 18 5.16 -0.86 6.52
CA ASP A 18 4.19 -1.25 7.56
C ASP A 18 4.53 -2.58 8.25
N LEU A 19 5.21 -3.49 7.55
CA LEU A 19 5.70 -4.75 8.10
C LEU A 19 6.62 -4.55 9.32
N LEU A 20 7.39 -3.45 9.33
CA LEU A 20 8.47 -3.22 10.27
C LEU A 20 8.38 -1.87 11.00
N SER A 21 7.75 -0.85 10.40
CA SER A 21 7.71 0.53 10.89
C SER A 21 6.90 0.68 12.17
N ARG A 22 6.08 -0.33 12.53
CA ARG A 22 5.41 -0.39 13.83
C ARG A 22 6.41 -0.51 14.99
N PHE A 23 7.59 -1.07 14.74
CA PHE A 23 8.58 -1.36 15.77
C PHE A 23 9.96 -0.79 15.46
N VAL A 24 10.23 -0.38 14.21
CA VAL A 24 11.58 -0.03 13.74
C VAL A 24 11.57 1.29 12.97
N VAL A 25 12.49 2.19 13.32
CA VAL A 25 12.81 3.39 12.55
C VAL A 25 14.20 3.27 11.93
N LEU A 26 14.46 4.02 10.87
CA LEU A 26 15.80 4.15 10.29
C LEU A 26 16.43 5.47 10.73
N LEU A 27 17.52 5.41 11.47
CA LEU A 27 18.33 6.59 11.79
C LEU A 27 19.35 6.81 10.68
N VAL A 28 19.31 7.98 10.06
CA VAL A 28 20.29 8.43 9.07
C VAL A 28 21.20 9.45 9.76
N ILE A 29 22.44 9.05 9.99
CA ILE A 29 23.42 9.80 10.79
C ILE A 29 24.65 10.07 9.93
N THR A 30 25.12 11.31 9.91
CA THR A 30 26.39 11.67 9.29
C THR A 30 27.52 11.52 10.31
N GLY A 31 28.54 10.71 9.98
CA GLY A 31 29.64 10.42 10.91
C GLY A 31 30.52 11.65 11.17
N ARG A 32 30.70 12.02 12.44
CA ARG A 32 31.43 13.24 12.84
C ARG A 32 32.90 13.27 12.38
N ARG A 33 33.56 12.11 12.32
CA ARG A 33 34.98 11.99 11.90
C ARG A 33 35.15 11.59 10.45
N SER A 34 34.23 10.82 9.90
CA SER A 34 34.38 10.20 8.58
C SER A 34 33.59 10.91 7.47
N GLY A 35 32.64 11.79 7.82
CA GLY A 35 31.72 12.43 6.87
C GLY A 35 30.74 11.47 6.19
N ARG A 36 30.87 10.16 6.39
CA ARG A 36 30.03 9.15 5.74
C ARG A 36 28.63 9.13 6.36
N VAL A 37 27.61 8.95 5.52
CA VAL A 37 26.23 8.77 5.95
C VAL A 37 25.99 7.30 6.29
N PHE A 38 25.45 7.06 7.48
CA PHE A 38 25.09 5.73 7.98
C PHE A 38 23.58 5.66 8.17
N ALA A 39 22.96 4.57 7.71
CA ALA A 39 21.54 4.29 7.90
C ALA A 39 21.36 3.05 8.77
N ILE A 40 20.75 3.21 9.94
CA ILE A 40 20.76 2.20 11.00
C ILE A 40 19.32 1.90 11.43
N PRO A 41 18.81 0.68 11.20
CA PRO A 41 17.49 0.30 11.69
C PRO A 41 17.56 0.03 13.19
N VAL A 42 16.69 0.68 13.95
CA VAL A 42 16.61 0.56 15.42
C VAL A 42 15.18 0.40 15.87
N ARG A 43 14.98 -0.39 16.94
CA ARG A 43 13.70 -0.43 17.62
C ARG A 43 13.48 0.89 18.37
N TYR A 44 12.25 1.36 18.42
CA TYR A 44 11.92 2.64 19.03
C TYR A 44 10.63 2.57 19.85
N ALA A 45 10.51 3.48 20.81
CA ALA A 45 9.27 3.88 21.48
C ALA A 45 8.97 5.33 21.09
N GLU A 46 7.70 5.67 21.01
CA GLU A 46 7.20 6.99 20.57
C GLU A 46 6.33 7.56 21.68
N ASP A 47 6.69 8.74 22.17
CA ASP A 47 5.88 9.53 23.10
C ASP A 47 5.84 10.98 22.60
N GLY A 48 4.69 11.38 22.05
CA GLY A 48 4.55 12.68 21.38
C GLY A 48 5.50 12.84 20.20
N ASP A 49 6.38 13.85 20.27
CA ASP A 49 7.43 14.16 19.29
C ASP A 49 8.79 13.54 19.66
N VAL A 50 8.87 12.81 20.76
CA VAL A 50 10.08 12.17 21.25
C VAL A 50 10.12 10.71 20.84
N LEU A 51 11.23 10.28 20.22
CA LEU A 51 11.54 8.88 20.01
C LEU A 51 12.64 8.41 20.96
N THR A 52 12.40 7.28 21.61
CA THR A 52 13.36 6.63 22.50
C THR A 52 13.91 5.36 21.87
N VAL A 53 15.23 5.21 21.87
CA VAL A 53 15.95 4.07 21.29
C VAL A 53 17.01 3.57 22.29
N VAL A 54 17.20 2.25 22.34
CA VAL A 54 18.31 1.64 23.10
C VAL A 54 19.32 0.99 22.15
N SER A 55 20.58 1.33 22.33
CA SER A 55 21.72 0.72 21.63
C SER A 55 22.63 -0.03 22.61
N ARG A 56 23.49 -0.90 22.06
CA ARG A 56 24.55 -1.56 22.84
C ARG A 56 25.80 -0.69 22.82
N ARG A 57 26.48 -0.57 23.97
CA ARG A 57 27.70 0.22 24.15
C ARG A 57 28.83 -0.17 23.22
N GLY A 58 28.93 -1.45 22.86
CA GLY A 58 29.90 -1.97 21.89
C GLY A 58 29.68 -1.50 20.43
N ARG A 59 28.54 -0.94 20.07
CA ARG A 59 28.34 -0.29 18.76
C ARG A 59 29.02 1.08 18.75
N THR A 60 29.40 1.60 17.59
CA THR A 60 30.14 2.89 17.52
C THR A 60 29.30 4.06 17.01
N TRP A 61 28.15 3.79 16.39
CA TRP A 61 27.35 4.83 15.74
C TRP A 61 26.72 5.83 16.71
N TRP A 62 26.37 5.41 17.93
CA TRP A 62 25.73 6.27 18.94
C TRP A 62 26.64 7.40 19.40
N ARG A 63 27.97 7.24 19.26
CA ARG A 63 28.96 8.27 19.58
C ARG A 63 28.83 9.51 18.71
N ASN A 64 28.18 9.41 17.55
CA ASN A 64 27.89 10.59 16.73
C ASN A 64 26.77 11.46 17.31
N LEU A 65 26.03 10.95 18.31
CA LEU A 65 24.97 11.67 19.01
C LEU A 65 25.38 12.05 20.45
N GLU A 66 26.64 11.82 20.84
CA GLU A 66 27.19 12.32 22.11
C GLU A 66 27.22 13.86 22.08
N GLY A 67 26.68 14.50 23.12
CA GLY A 67 26.60 15.97 23.18
C GLY A 67 25.46 16.58 22.37
N GLY A 68 24.62 15.76 21.74
CA GLY A 68 23.52 16.22 20.90
C GLY A 68 23.94 16.45 19.45
N ALA A 69 23.17 15.94 18.50
CA ALA A 69 23.42 16.14 17.09
C ALA A 69 22.14 16.08 16.26
N ALA A 70 22.14 16.81 15.14
CA ALA A 70 21.11 16.69 14.12
C ALA A 70 21.25 15.34 13.38
N LEU A 71 20.11 14.72 13.11
CA LEU A 71 20.01 13.49 12.33
C LEU A 71 18.71 13.51 11.51
N THR A 72 18.60 12.58 10.57
CA THR A 72 17.32 12.33 9.89
C THR A 72 16.74 11.02 10.37
N VAL A 73 15.47 11.03 10.77
CA VAL A 73 14.72 9.83 11.13
C VAL A 73 13.79 9.50 9.99
N VAL A 74 13.89 8.29 9.43
CA VAL A 74 12.86 7.78 8.53
C VAL A 74 11.80 7.08 9.39
N LEU A 75 10.72 7.82 9.66
CA LEU A 75 9.57 7.37 10.44
C LEU A 75 8.41 7.14 9.47
N ARG A 76 7.86 5.92 9.45
CA ARG A 76 6.70 5.55 8.62
C ARG A 76 6.89 5.96 7.14
N GLY A 77 8.08 5.67 6.60
CA GLY A 77 8.44 5.92 5.20
C GLY A 77 8.76 7.38 4.85
N ARG A 78 8.69 8.33 5.80
CA ARG A 78 9.02 9.74 5.58
C ARG A 78 10.28 10.14 6.32
N ALA A 79 11.06 11.01 5.70
CA ALA A 79 12.23 11.62 6.32
C ALA A 79 11.78 12.80 7.20
N HIS A 80 12.19 12.76 8.46
CA HIS A 80 11.99 13.82 9.43
C HIS A 80 13.35 14.33 9.89
N PRO A 81 13.59 15.66 9.91
CA PRO A 81 14.69 16.22 10.67
C PRO A 81 14.47 15.90 12.14
N ALA A 82 15.52 15.54 12.86
CA ALA A 82 15.47 15.29 14.28
C ALA A 82 16.74 15.81 14.96
N TYR A 83 16.65 16.03 16.26
CA TYR A 83 17.80 16.31 17.10
C TYR A 83 17.84 15.31 18.25
N GLY A 84 18.94 14.58 18.37
CA GLY A 84 19.05 13.48 19.32
C GLY A 84 20.32 13.51 20.14
N SER A 85 20.23 13.01 21.37
CA SER A 85 21.35 12.91 22.31
C SER A 85 21.47 11.51 22.88
N ALA A 86 22.70 11.00 22.97
CA ALA A 86 23.01 9.71 23.59
C ALA A 86 23.46 9.86 25.06
N THR A 87 22.92 9.02 25.94
CA THR A 87 23.19 8.99 27.38
C THR A 87 23.50 7.57 27.84
N THR A 88 24.59 7.39 28.59
CA THR A 88 25.03 6.07 29.12
C THR A 88 24.64 5.84 30.59
N GLY A 89 23.86 6.74 31.19
CA GLY A 89 23.45 6.64 32.60
C GLY A 89 22.51 5.44 32.84
N PRO A 90 22.76 4.59 33.85
CA PRO A 90 21.94 3.40 34.10
C PRO A 90 20.45 3.70 34.31
N ALA A 91 20.11 4.83 34.92
CA ALA A 91 18.73 5.27 35.10
C ALA A 91 18.03 5.59 33.77
N ALA A 92 18.72 6.29 32.86
CA ALA A 92 18.20 6.63 31.53
C ALA A 92 18.03 5.37 30.66
N VAL A 93 18.99 4.43 30.72
CA VAL A 93 18.89 3.14 30.02
C VAL A 93 17.70 2.33 30.55
N ARG A 94 17.47 2.33 31.86
CA ARG A 94 16.31 1.64 32.46
C ARG A 94 14.99 2.23 31.97
N ALA A 95 14.84 3.55 32.04
CA ALA A 95 13.63 4.24 31.59
C ALA A 95 13.35 3.92 30.11
N ALA A 96 14.37 4.01 29.26
CA ALA A 96 14.24 3.71 27.84
C ALA A 96 13.86 2.24 27.56
N LEU A 97 14.38 1.27 28.33
CA LEU A 97 13.97 -0.13 28.20
C LEU A 97 12.51 -0.35 28.61
N THR A 98 12.06 0.32 29.68
CA THR A 98 10.66 0.27 30.13
C THR A 98 9.71 0.85 29.08
N GLU A 99 10.03 2.02 28.51
CA GLU A 99 9.25 2.64 27.42
C GLU A 99 9.17 1.73 26.18
N LEU A 100 10.27 1.03 25.86
CA LEU A 100 10.31 0.05 24.77
C LEU A 100 9.56 -1.27 25.07
N GLY A 101 9.03 -1.43 26.28
CA GLY A 101 8.41 -2.69 26.74
C GLY A 101 9.40 -3.85 26.75
N GLN A 102 10.70 -3.58 26.89
CA GLN A 102 11.73 -4.60 26.91
C GLN A 102 12.06 -5.01 28.36
N PRO A 103 12.39 -6.29 28.60
CA PRO A 103 12.76 -6.74 29.94
C PRO A 103 14.01 -5.99 30.42
N VAL A 104 13.90 -5.38 31.61
CA VAL A 104 15.02 -4.68 32.24
C VAL A 104 16.03 -5.72 32.72
N VAL A 105 17.19 -5.76 32.07
CA VAL A 105 18.27 -6.70 32.37
C VAL A 105 18.99 -6.28 33.65
N ARG A 106 19.55 -7.25 34.40
CA ARG A 106 20.24 -7.02 35.69
C ARG A 106 21.46 -6.10 35.59
N SER A 107 22.17 -6.09 34.45
CA SER A 107 23.24 -5.13 34.15
C SER A 107 22.81 -4.21 33.02
N LEU A 108 22.92 -2.90 33.27
CA LEU A 108 22.54 -1.82 32.35
C LEU A 108 23.77 -1.09 31.80
N ASP A 109 24.98 -1.46 32.24
CA ASP A 109 26.23 -0.77 31.95
C ASP A 109 26.62 -0.85 30.47
N ASP A 110 26.11 -1.88 29.79
CA ASP A 110 26.25 -2.13 28.36
C ASP A 110 25.18 -1.45 27.50
N GLY A 111 24.25 -0.71 28.11
CA GLY A 111 23.20 0.02 27.41
C GLY A 111 23.56 1.48 27.13
N VAL A 112 23.05 2.00 26.03
CA VAL A 112 23.07 3.43 25.70
C VAL A 112 21.65 3.83 25.33
N ALA A 113 21.08 4.77 26.07
CA ALA A 113 19.79 5.37 25.75
C ALA A 113 20.01 6.51 24.76
N ILE A 114 19.18 6.59 23.73
CA ILE A 114 19.13 7.71 22.80
C ILE A 114 17.70 8.24 22.84
N SER A 115 17.57 9.53 23.12
CA SER A 115 16.31 10.27 22.97
C SER A 115 16.49 11.27 21.83
N MET A 116 15.46 11.42 20.99
CA MET A 116 15.47 12.38 19.89
C MET A 116 14.11 13.06 19.74
N VAL A 117 14.13 14.37 19.56
CA VAL A 117 12.96 15.17 19.21
C VAL A 117 12.84 15.19 17.69
N VAL A 118 11.69 14.78 17.17
CA VAL A 118 11.43 14.64 15.73
C VAL A 118 10.62 15.82 15.24
N GLY A 119 11.20 16.56 14.29
CA GLY A 119 10.55 17.68 13.62
C GLY A 119 9.54 17.24 12.55
N PRO A 120 8.81 18.21 11.97
CA PRO A 120 7.87 17.93 10.89
C PRO A 120 8.59 17.33 9.69
N ALA A 121 7.94 16.37 9.01
CA ALA A 121 8.52 15.74 7.83
C ALA A 121 8.90 16.79 6.77
N ASP A 122 10.01 16.57 6.07
CA ASP A 122 10.37 17.43 4.95
C ASP A 122 9.28 17.35 3.87
N PRO A 123 8.75 18.49 3.39
CA PRO A 123 7.76 18.49 2.33
C PRO A 123 8.41 18.04 1.01
N GLN A 124 8.29 16.76 0.68
CA GLN A 124 8.65 16.26 -0.65
C GLN A 124 7.63 16.74 -1.68
N ALA A 125 7.94 17.85 -2.35
CA ALA A 125 7.23 18.32 -3.53
C ALA A 125 7.44 17.31 -4.67
N ALA A 126 6.46 16.45 -4.92
CA ALA A 126 6.48 15.61 -6.11
C ALA A 126 6.03 16.44 -7.33
N PRO A 127 6.64 16.25 -8.50
CA PRO A 127 6.39 17.06 -9.69
C PRO A 127 4.97 16.90 -10.27
N THR A 128 4.19 15.93 -9.81
CA THR A 128 2.81 15.70 -10.28
C THR A 128 1.83 15.66 -9.13
N GLY A 129 0.69 16.34 -9.32
CA GLY A 129 -0.43 16.32 -8.38
C GLY A 129 -0.97 14.92 -8.07
N PRO A 130 -1.78 14.77 -7.00
CA PRO A 130 -2.26 13.49 -6.51
C PRO A 130 -2.97 12.66 -7.58
N TRP A 131 -3.79 13.29 -8.43
CA TRP A 131 -4.48 12.62 -9.53
C TRP A 131 -3.52 11.99 -10.55
N GLY A 132 -2.55 12.75 -11.06
CA GLY A 132 -1.64 12.26 -12.10
C GLY A 132 -0.70 11.16 -11.62
N ARG A 133 -0.38 11.15 -10.32
CA ARG A 133 0.35 10.03 -9.70
C ARG A 133 -0.52 8.79 -9.60
N TRP A 134 -1.75 8.94 -9.10
CA TRP A 134 -2.74 7.87 -9.04
C TRP A 134 -2.99 7.26 -10.41
N PHE A 135 -3.33 8.08 -11.39
CA PHE A 135 -3.66 7.64 -12.75
C PHE A 135 -2.56 6.77 -13.36
N ARG A 136 -1.31 7.25 -13.34
CA ARG A 136 -0.17 6.49 -13.91
C ARG A 136 0.11 5.20 -13.15
N ALA A 137 0.08 5.26 -11.82
CA ALA A 137 0.32 4.10 -10.97
C ALA A 137 -0.75 3.04 -11.21
N VAL A 138 -2.03 3.40 -11.06
CA VAL A 138 -3.15 2.47 -11.20
C VAL A 138 -3.27 1.93 -12.61
N THR A 139 -3.08 2.74 -13.65
CA THR A 139 -3.08 2.24 -15.04
C THR A 139 -1.99 1.18 -15.26
N ALA A 140 -0.76 1.45 -14.79
CA ALA A 140 0.34 0.50 -14.92
C ALA A 140 0.14 -0.77 -14.07
N GLY A 141 -0.37 -0.62 -12.85
CA GLY A 141 -0.66 -1.73 -11.95
C GLY A 141 -1.77 -2.62 -12.48
N GLU A 142 -2.82 -2.04 -13.04
CA GLU A 142 -3.92 -2.73 -13.68
C GLU A 142 -3.46 -3.51 -14.92
N LEU A 143 -2.72 -2.85 -15.83
CA LEU A 143 -2.16 -3.51 -17.01
C LEU A 143 -1.24 -4.69 -16.66
N ALA A 144 -0.38 -4.53 -15.63
CA ALA A 144 0.49 -5.59 -15.17
C ALA A 144 -0.28 -6.72 -14.47
N GLY A 145 -1.31 -6.38 -13.68
CA GLY A 145 -2.16 -7.34 -12.99
C GLY A 145 -3.00 -8.17 -13.96
N PHE A 146 -3.62 -7.53 -14.94
CA PHE A 146 -4.50 -8.15 -15.94
C PHE A 146 -3.80 -9.20 -16.81
N ALA A 147 -2.48 -9.08 -16.99
CA ALA A 147 -1.69 -10.10 -17.68
C ALA A 147 -1.79 -11.48 -17.00
N VAL A 148 -1.99 -11.54 -15.68
CA VAL A 148 -2.06 -12.80 -14.93
C VAL A 148 -3.34 -13.58 -15.25
N PRO A 149 -4.57 -13.04 -15.08
CA PRO A 149 -5.78 -13.71 -15.54
C PRO A 149 -5.77 -14.05 -17.03
N ALA A 150 -5.24 -13.17 -17.89
CA ALA A 150 -5.18 -13.44 -19.33
C ALA A 150 -4.34 -14.68 -19.67
N VAL A 151 -3.14 -14.80 -19.06
CA VAL A 151 -2.28 -15.98 -19.24
C VAL A 151 -2.91 -17.22 -18.62
N VAL A 152 -3.46 -17.12 -17.41
CA VAL A 152 -4.08 -18.26 -16.73
C VAL A 152 -5.29 -18.76 -17.54
N ALA A 153 -6.15 -17.86 -18.04
CA ALA A 153 -7.27 -18.20 -18.90
C ALA A 153 -6.82 -18.98 -20.14
N ALA A 154 -5.76 -18.51 -20.82
CA ALA A 154 -5.22 -19.20 -22.00
C ALA A 154 -4.68 -20.60 -21.65
N LEU A 155 -4.03 -20.76 -20.50
CA LEU A 155 -3.49 -22.04 -20.05
C LEU A 155 -4.56 -23.06 -19.66
N VAL A 156 -5.69 -22.60 -19.10
CA VAL A 156 -6.78 -23.48 -18.65
C VAL A 156 -7.90 -23.66 -19.67
N ALA A 157 -7.87 -22.94 -20.80
CA ALA A 157 -8.91 -22.98 -21.83
C ALA A 157 -9.20 -24.40 -22.38
N GLY A 158 -8.19 -25.28 -22.40
CA GLY A 158 -8.32 -26.67 -22.84
C GLY A 158 -8.63 -27.69 -21.73
N SER A 159 -8.83 -27.25 -20.49
CA SER A 159 -9.09 -28.15 -19.35
C SER A 159 -10.50 -28.74 -19.42
N GLU A 160 -10.65 -30.05 -19.24
CA GLU A 160 -11.97 -30.71 -19.15
C GLU A 160 -12.69 -30.46 -17.82
N SER A 161 -12.01 -29.91 -16.80
CA SER A 161 -12.58 -29.65 -15.48
C SER A 161 -13.02 -28.18 -15.32
N PRO A 162 -14.33 -27.88 -15.27
CA PRO A 162 -14.83 -26.51 -15.06
C PRO A 162 -14.44 -25.96 -13.69
N LEU A 163 -14.35 -26.82 -12.67
CA LEU A 163 -13.94 -26.43 -11.32
C LEU A 163 -12.49 -25.95 -11.29
N LEU A 164 -11.59 -26.66 -11.99
CA LEU A 164 -10.19 -26.24 -12.08
C LEU A 164 -10.05 -24.89 -12.79
N GLN A 165 -10.77 -24.70 -13.90
CA GLN A 165 -10.78 -23.43 -14.61
C GLN A 165 -11.27 -22.29 -13.70
N ALA A 166 -12.38 -22.52 -12.99
CA ALA A 166 -12.95 -21.55 -12.06
C ALA A 166 -11.98 -21.14 -10.95
N LEU A 167 -11.39 -22.12 -10.26
CA LEU A 167 -10.44 -21.87 -9.17
C LEU A 167 -9.18 -21.17 -9.67
N ALA A 168 -8.68 -21.54 -10.85
CA ALA A 168 -7.52 -20.90 -11.46
C ALA A 168 -7.79 -19.42 -11.78
N LEU A 169 -8.94 -19.09 -12.38
CA LEU A 169 -9.33 -17.72 -12.69
C LEU A 169 -9.56 -16.87 -11.43
N ILE A 170 -10.22 -17.42 -10.41
CA ILE A 170 -10.41 -16.72 -9.12
C ILE A 170 -9.06 -16.43 -8.47
N THR A 171 -8.13 -17.39 -8.49
CA THR A 171 -6.78 -17.21 -7.94
C THR A 171 -6.00 -16.18 -8.72
N ALA A 172 -6.08 -16.20 -10.06
CA ALA A 172 -5.44 -15.22 -10.92
C ALA A 172 -5.98 -13.81 -10.66
N GLY A 173 -7.30 -13.69 -10.51
CA GLY A 173 -7.97 -12.46 -10.11
C GLY A 173 -7.56 -11.93 -8.74
N ALA A 174 -7.34 -12.82 -7.77
CA ALA A 174 -6.80 -12.44 -6.47
C ALA A 174 -5.38 -11.86 -6.58
N VAL A 175 -4.53 -12.45 -7.42
CA VAL A 175 -3.16 -11.96 -7.70
C VAL A 175 -3.20 -10.60 -8.41
N GLU A 176 -4.03 -10.46 -9.43
CA GLU A 176 -4.29 -9.18 -10.10
C GLU A 176 -4.70 -8.10 -9.09
N GLY A 177 -5.70 -8.37 -8.25
CA GLY A 177 -6.16 -7.45 -7.22
C GLY A 177 -5.10 -7.12 -6.17
N LEU A 178 -4.18 -8.04 -5.88
CA LEU A 178 -3.05 -7.79 -4.99
C LEU A 178 -2.05 -6.81 -5.61
N VAL A 179 -1.71 -6.99 -6.89
CA VAL A 179 -0.82 -6.09 -7.65
C VAL A 179 -1.45 -4.69 -7.76
N LEU A 180 -2.71 -4.63 -8.19
CA LEU A 180 -3.47 -3.38 -8.27
C LEU A 180 -3.53 -2.66 -6.92
N GLY A 181 -3.94 -3.39 -5.88
CA GLY A 181 -4.08 -2.84 -4.53
C GLY A 181 -2.75 -2.37 -3.95
N PHE A 182 -1.65 -3.07 -4.22
CA PHE A 182 -0.32 -2.62 -3.81
C PHE A 182 0.04 -1.27 -4.45
N VAL A 183 -0.17 -1.13 -5.76
CA VAL A 183 0.16 0.10 -6.48
C VAL A 183 -0.77 1.26 -6.07
N GLN A 184 -2.06 0.99 -5.87
CA GLN A 184 -3.01 1.95 -5.29
C GLN A 184 -2.56 2.42 -3.90
N ALA A 185 -2.14 1.51 -3.03
CA ALA A 185 -1.64 1.86 -1.71
C ALA A 185 -0.39 2.75 -1.76
N CYS A 186 0.53 2.48 -2.68
CA CYS A 186 1.70 3.36 -2.90
C CYS A 186 1.27 4.78 -3.29
N ALA A 187 0.28 4.90 -4.18
CA ALA A 187 -0.27 6.19 -4.58
C ALA A 187 -1.02 6.88 -3.42
N LEU A 188 -1.86 6.17 -2.67
CA LEU A 188 -2.58 6.69 -1.50
C LEU A 188 -1.61 7.28 -0.48
N ARG A 189 -0.59 6.51 -0.11
CA ARG A 189 0.36 6.88 0.95
C ARG A 189 1.22 8.08 0.62
N SER A 190 1.29 8.48 -0.65
CA SER A 190 1.91 9.74 -0.99
C SER A 190 1.23 10.95 -0.36
N VAL A 191 -0.05 10.82 0.00
CA VAL A 191 -0.85 11.87 0.64
C VAL A 191 -1.44 11.39 1.97
N LEU A 192 -2.14 10.24 1.96
CA LEU A 192 -2.77 9.61 3.11
C LEU A 192 -1.81 8.56 3.73
N THR A 193 -0.77 9.02 4.42
CA THR A 193 0.31 8.16 4.96
C THR A 193 -0.14 7.10 5.94
N TRP A 194 -1.27 7.32 6.61
CA TRP A 194 -1.84 6.41 7.59
C TRP A 194 -2.47 5.17 6.97
N VAL A 195 -2.66 5.11 5.64
CA VAL A 195 -3.25 3.95 4.98
C VAL A 195 -2.25 2.78 4.98
N PRO A 196 -2.59 1.65 5.62
CA PRO A 196 -1.74 0.46 5.62
C PRO A 196 -1.74 -0.24 4.25
N THR A 197 -0.55 -0.45 3.68
CA THR A 197 -0.33 -1.01 2.34
C THR A 197 -0.85 -2.42 2.22
N LEU A 198 -0.52 -3.29 3.19
CA LEU A 198 -0.93 -4.69 3.15
C LEU A 198 -2.42 -4.89 3.34
N ALA A 199 -3.05 -4.10 4.22
CA ALA A 199 -4.50 -4.20 4.41
C ALA A 199 -5.25 -3.65 3.19
N TRP A 200 -4.75 -2.57 2.55
CA TRP A 200 -5.33 -2.09 1.30
C TRP A 200 -5.17 -3.09 0.16
N ALA A 201 -3.95 -3.62 -0.03
CA ALA A 201 -3.66 -4.60 -1.06
C ALA A 201 -4.46 -5.90 -0.85
N GLY A 202 -4.52 -6.39 0.39
CA GLY A 202 -5.33 -7.55 0.76
C GLY A 202 -6.83 -7.32 0.57
N ALA A 203 -7.36 -6.15 0.93
CA ALA A 203 -8.76 -5.80 0.68
C ALA A 203 -9.09 -5.78 -0.82
N THR A 204 -8.18 -5.25 -1.64
CA THR A 204 -8.33 -5.21 -3.09
C THR A 204 -8.25 -6.61 -3.70
N SER A 205 -7.29 -7.42 -3.26
CA SER A 205 -7.12 -8.83 -3.66
C SER A 205 -8.36 -9.67 -3.34
N CYS A 206 -8.87 -9.60 -2.11
CA CYS A 206 -10.09 -10.31 -1.71
C CYS A 206 -11.31 -9.82 -2.49
N GLY A 207 -11.40 -8.51 -2.74
CA GLY A 207 -12.48 -7.92 -3.53
C GLY A 207 -12.47 -8.40 -4.98
N ALA A 208 -11.28 -8.44 -5.60
CA ALA A 208 -11.09 -8.97 -6.94
C ALA A 208 -11.41 -10.47 -7.01
N ALA A 209 -10.96 -11.27 -6.04
CA ALA A 209 -11.31 -12.70 -5.95
C ALA A 209 -12.83 -12.92 -5.90
N THR A 210 -13.56 -12.11 -5.11
CA THR A 210 -15.02 -12.15 -5.06
C THR A 210 -15.66 -11.74 -6.39
N ALA A 211 -15.13 -10.71 -7.06
CA ALA A 211 -15.64 -10.28 -8.37
C ALA A 211 -15.43 -11.35 -9.45
N TRP A 212 -14.25 -11.97 -9.48
CA TRP A 212 -13.95 -13.08 -10.37
C TRP A 212 -14.81 -14.31 -10.06
N ALA A 213 -15.03 -14.63 -8.78
CA ALA A 213 -15.93 -15.71 -8.39
C ALA A 213 -17.36 -15.45 -8.88
N ALA A 214 -17.85 -14.22 -8.75
CA ALA A 214 -19.17 -13.83 -9.25
C ALA A 214 -19.26 -13.90 -10.78
N GLY A 215 -18.20 -13.51 -11.50
CA GLY A 215 -18.14 -13.53 -12.97
C GLY A 215 -18.01 -14.94 -13.57
N VAL A 216 -17.41 -15.88 -12.85
CA VAL A 216 -17.25 -17.27 -13.31
C VAL A 216 -18.54 -18.08 -13.18
N VAL A 217 -19.42 -17.75 -12.24
CA VAL A 217 -20.66 -18.52 -12.00
C VAL A 217 -21.53 -18.65 -13.27
N PRO A 218 -21.85 -17.57 -14.02
CA PRO A 218 -22.60 -17.69 -15.27
C PRO A 218 -21.88 -18.50 -16.35
N VAL A 219 -20.55 -18.49 -16.36
CA VAL A 219 -19.76 -19.25 -17.34
C VAL A 219 -19.84 -20.76 -17.07
N VAL A 220 -19.82 -21.17 -15.80
CA VAL A 220 -19.86 -22.58 -15.39
C VAL A 220 -21.28 -23.15 -15.40
N VAL A 221 -22.26 -22.33 -14.99
CA VAL A 221 -23.67 -22.76 -14.82
C VAL A 221 -24.48 -22.54 -16.10
N GLY A 222 -23.99 -21.69 -17.02
CA GLY A 222 -24.63 -21.41 -18.30
C GLY A 222 -26.04 -20.83 -18.15
N ASP A 223 -26.95 -21.27 -19.01
CA ASP A 223 -28.32 -20.75 -19.12
C ASP A 223 -29.21 -20.99 -17.88
N GLN A 224 -28.73 -21.75 -16.89
CA GLN A 224 -29.48 -21.97 -15.64
C GLN A 224 -29.46 -20.78 -14.69
N VAL A 225 -28.63 -19.76 -14.95
CA VAL A 225 -28.58 -18.54 -14.14
C VAL A 225 -29.76 -17.64 -14.50
N SER A 226 -30.65 -17.39 -13.53
CA SER A 226 -31.76 -16.44 -13.72
C SER A 226 -31.23 -15.01 -13.90
N GLY A 227 -31.97 -14.17 -14.65
CA GLY A 227 -31.58 -12.77 -14.85
C GLY A 227 -31.43 -11.99 -13.53
N VAL A 228 -32.25 -12.31 -12.52
CA VAL A 228 -32.12 -11.73 -11.17
C VAL A 228 -30.79 -12.11 -10.53
N LEU A 229 -30.42 -13.40 -10.59
CA LEU A 229 -29.15 -13.86 -10.03
C LEU A 229 -27.96 -13.23 -10.77
N ALA A 230 -28.01 -13.10 -12.08
CA ALA A 230 -26.97 -12.43 -12.87
C ALA A 230 -26.77 -10.96 -12.44
N VAL A 231 -27.86 -10.21 -12.22
CA VAL A 231 -27.80 -8.83 -11.71
C VAL A 231 -27.18 -8.80 -10.31
N VAL A 232 -27.59 -9.70 -9.41
CA VAL A 232 -27.03 -9.79 -8.06
C VAL A 232 -25.53 -10.06 -8.10
N LEU A 233 -25.09 -11.02 -8.91
CA LEU A 233 -23.67 -11.35 -9.08
C LEU A 233 -22.87 -10.15 -9.64
N GLY A 234 -23.43 -9.44 -10.62
CA GLY A 234 -22.83 -8.23 -11.17
C GLY A 234 -22.67 -7.12 -10.12
N VAL A 235 -23.71 -6.85 -9.32
CA VAL A 235 -23.66 -5.87 -8.23
C VAL A 235 -22.64 -6.29 -7.17
N VAL A 236 -22.62 -7.57 -6.77
CA VAL A 236 -21.64 -8.11 -5.83
C VAL A 236 -20.23 -7.91 -6.36
N GLY A 237 -19.97 -8.25 -7.62
CA GLY A 237 -18.66 -8.10 -8.24
C GLY A 237 -18.18 -6.64 -8.31
N LEU A 238 -19.07 -5.72 -8.70
CA LEU A 238 -18.74 -4.29 -8.78
C LEU A 238 -18.51 -3.65 -7.40
N CYS A 239 -19.26 -4.08 -6.38
CA CYS A 239 -19.19 -3.49 -5.04
C CYS A 239 -18.09 -4.11 -4.16
N ALA A 240 -17.69 -5.36 -4.40
CA ALA A 240 -16.81 -6.12 -3.49
C ALA A 240 -15.51 -5.38 -3.13
N MET A 241 -14.77 -4.90 -4.13
CA MET A 241 -13.54 -4.13 -3.91
C MET A 241 -13.80 -2.84 -3.13
N GLY A 242 -14.80 -2.07 -3.55
CA GLY A 242 -15.15 -0.79 -2.91
C GLY A 242 -15.52 -0.94 -1.44
N VAL A 243 -16.29 -1.98 -1.09
CA VAL A 243 -16.70 -2.28 0.29
C VAL A 243 -15.49 -2.62 1.16
N LEU A 244 -14.61 -3.51 0.70
CA LEU A 244 -13.45 -3.94 1.48
C LEU A 244 -12.42 -2.82 1.65
N GLN A 245 -12.16 -2.04 0.61
CA GLN A 245 -11.31 -0.85 0.68
C GLN A 245 -11.90 0.23 1.59
N TRP A 246 -13.22 0.45 1.52
CA TRP A 246 -13.90 1.39 2.40
C TRP A 246 -13.72 1.03 3.88
N ARG A 247 -13.75 -0.25 4.26
CA ARG A 247 -13.48 -0.66 5.66
C ARG A 247 -12.10 -0.20 6.15
N VAL A 248 -11.10 -0.15 5.27
CA VAL A 248 -9.76 0.38 5.59
C VAL A 248 -9.82 1.90 5.78
N LEU A 249 -10.56 2.62 4.92
CA LEU A 249 -10.71 4.08 5.01
C LEU A 249 -11.53 4.52 6.23
N ALA A 250 -12.61 3.79 6.53
CA ALA A 250 -13.61 4.14 7.53
C ALA A 250 -13.02 4.26 8.95
N VAL A 251 -11.88 3.61 9.21
CA VAL A 251 -11.16 3.69 10.49
C VAL A 251 -10.73 5.12 10.83
N ARG A 252 -10.37 5.93 9.83
CA ARG A 252 -9.87 7.31 10.05
C ARG A 252 -10.64 8.40 9.30
N LEU A 253 -11.40 8.04 8.27
CA LEU A 253 -12.23 8.95 7.47
C LEU A 253 -13.71 8.51 7.52
N PRO A 254 -14.45 8.85 8.59
CA PRO A 254 -15.88 8.57 8.67
C PRO A 254 -16.63 9.28 7.54
N GLY A 255 -17.65 8.63 6.98
CA GLY A 255 -18.40 9.16 5.83
C GLY A 255 -17.70 9.00 4.48
N SER A 256 -16.69 8.14 4.38
CA SER A 256 -16.05 7.72 3.13
C SER A 256 -16.81 6.62 2.36
N ALA A 257 -18.02 6.24 2.78
CA ALA A 257 -18.81 5.15 2.18
C ALA A 257 -19.14 5.36 0.69
N TRP A 258 -19.19 6.62 0.24
CA TRP A 258 -19.36 6.95 -1.18
C TRP A 258 -18.23 6.40 -2.07
N TRP A 259 -17.08 6.04 -1.49
CA TRP A 259 -15.99 5.32 -2.18
C TRP A 259 -16.48 4.02 -2.84
N ILE A 260 -17.45 3.35 -2.21
CA ILE A 260 -18.04 2.11 -2.75
C ILE A 260 -18.70 2.41 -4.10
N ALA A 261 -19.58 3.40 -4.14
CA ALA A 261 -20.28 3.81 -5.35
C ALA A 261 -19.32 4.36 -6.41
N ALA A 262 -18.31 5.12 -6.01
CA ALA A 262 -17.30 5.65 -6.93
C ALA A 262 -16.50 4.53 -7.59
N THR A 263 -16.06 3.53 -6.82
CA THR A 263 -15.30 2.38 -7.34
C THR A 263 -16.19 1.47 -8.19
N ALA A 264 -17.40 1.15 -7.74
CA ALA A 264 -18.35 0.34 -8.50
C ALA A 264 -18.74 1.01 -9.83
N GLY A 265 -19.03 2.32 -9.81
CA GLY A 265 -19.33 3.11 -11.01
C GLY A 265 -18.14 3.20 -11.96
N ALA A 266 -16.92 3.37 -11.43
CA ALA A 266 -15.71 3.38 -12.25
C ALA A 266 -15.49 2.06 -13.00
N TRP A 267 -15.67 0.93 -12.31
CA TRP A 267 -15.58 -0.39 -12.92
C TRP A 267 -16.70 -0.66 -13.92
N ALA A 268 -17.94 -0.28 -13.62
CA ALA A 268 -19.05 -0.42 -14.55
C ALA A 268 -18.79 0.34 -15.86
N VAL A 269 -18.32 1.59 -15.78
CA VAL A 269 -17.95 2.38 -16.96
C VAL A 269 -16.76 1.76 -17.68
N ALA A 270 -15.73 1.31 -16.95
CA ALA A 270 -14.54 0.70 -17.53
C ALA A 270 -14.86 -0.60 -18.29
N LEU A 271 -15.74 -1.46 -17.75
CA LEU A 271 -16.23 -2.66 -18.44
C LEU A 271 -17.04 -2.30 -19.69
N GLY A 272 -17.85 -1.24 -19.62
CA GLY A 272 -18.54 -0.69 -20.80
C GLY A 272 -17.57 -0.22 -21.88
N VAL A 273 -16.49 0.47 -21.50
CA VAL A 273 -15.42 0.89 -22.42
C VAL A 273 -14.69 -0.33 -23.02
N PHE A 274 -14.37 -1.34 -22.20
CA PHE A 274 -13.77 -2.57 -22.67
C PHE A 274 -14.63 -3.22 -23.75
N ALA A 275 -15.93 -3.40 -23.49
CA ALA A 275 -16.88 -3.98 -24.44
C ALA A 275 -17.02 -3.11 -25.71
N ALA A 276 -17.12 -1.80 -25.57
CA ALA A 276 -17.24 -0.89 -26.71
C ALA A 276 -15.99 -0.91 -27.62
N VAL A 277 -14.80 -1.17 -27.08
CA VAL A 277 -13.56 -1.26 -27.84
C VAL A 277 -13.36 -2.66 -28.43
N SER A 278 -13.54 -3.71 -27.63
CA SER A 278 -13.19 -5.09 -28.01
C SER A 278 -14.24 -5.77 -28.90
N THR A 279 -15.52 -5.67 -28.54
CA THR A 279 -16.62 -6.35 -29.24
C THR A 279 -16.70 -6.04 -30.75
N PRO A 280 -16.59 -4.77 -31.22
CA PRO A 280 -16.66 -4.51 -32.66
C PRO A 280 -15.42 -4.94 -33.45
N LEU A 281 -14.28 -5.11 -32.78
CA LEU A 281 -13.01 -5.50 -33.40
C LEU A 281 -12.83 -7.03 -33.45
N TRP A 282 -13.43 -7.74 -32.50
CA TRP A 282 -13.35 -9.20 -32.40
C TRP A 282 -14.26 -9.88 -33.42
N GLN A 283 -13.75 -10.92 -34.07
CA GLN A 283 -14.51 -11.78 -34.98
C GLN A 283 -14.09 -13.25 -34.80
N GLU A 284 -15.03 -14.17 -35.04
CA GLU A 284 -14.75 -15.61 -35.03
C GLU A 284 -13.72 -15.99 -36.11
N GLY A 285 -12.80 -16.89 -35.78
CA GLY A 285 -11.75 -17.36 -36.69
C GLY A 285 -10.54 -16.43 -36.85
N GLN A 286 -10.48 -15.30 -36.14
CA GLN A 286 -9.30 -14.43 -36.15
C GLN A 286 -8.05 -15.13 -35.59
N PRO A 287 -6.84 -14.79 -36.09
CA PRO A 287 -5.62 -15.35 -35.56
C PRO A 287 -5.39 -14.91 -34.11
N VAL A 288 -4.81 -15.79 -33.29
CA VAL A 288 -4.63 -15.60 -31.84
C VAL A 288 -3.91 -14.28 -31.49
N TRP A 289 -2.92 -13.88 -32.30
CA TRP A 289 -2.18 -12.62 -32.06
C TRP A 289 -3.08 -11.38 -32.20
N LEU A 290 -4.08 -11.40 -33.09
CA LEU A 290 -5.00 -10.29 -33.30
C LEU A 290 -6.00 -10.22 -32.15
N ILE A 291 -6.53 -11.38 -31.71
CA ILE A 291 -7.38 -11.47 -30.51
C ILE A 291 -6.64 -10.93 -29.29
N ALA A 292 -5.37 -11.32 -29.11
CA ALA A 292 -4.54 -10.80 -28.03
C ALA A 292 -4.34 -9.28 -28.12
N LEU A 293 -4.10 -8.74 -29.32
CA LEU A 293 -3.95 -7.29 -29.53
C LEU A 293 -5.23 -6.52 -29.21
N ILE A 294 -6.40 -7.02 -29.64
CA ILE A 294 -7.72 -6.43 -29.32
C ILE A 294 -7.95 -6.44 -27.81
N GLY A 295 -7.67 -7.58 -27.15
CA GLY A 295 -7.77 -7.71 -25.70
C GLY A 295 -6.84 -6.75 -24.95
N LEU A 296 -5.60 -6.58 -25.41
CA LEU A 296 -4.65 -5.62 -24.85
C LEU A 296 -5.12 -4.17 -25.02
N LEU A 297 -5.66 -3.82 -26.19
CA LEU A 297 -6.20 -2.48 -26.46
C LEU A 297 -7.41 -2.19 -25.57
N GLY A 298 -8.37 -3.12 -25.51
CA GLY A 298 -9.55 -3.02 -24.63
C GLY A 298 -9.16 -2.93 -23.17
N GLY A 299 -8.24 -3.79 -22.71
CA GLY A 299 -7.72 -3.81 -21.35
C GLY A 299 -7.01 -2.53 -20.97
N ALA A 300 -6.21 -1.95 -21.88
CA ALA A 300 -5.57 -0.65 -21.66
C ALA A 300 -6.57 0.50 -21.54
N ALA A 301 -7.60 0.52 -22.38
CA ALA A 301 -8.66 1.51 -22.30
C ALA A 301 -9.48 1.39 -20.99
N MET A 302 -9.81 0.17 -20.59
CA MET A 302 -10.45 -0.15 -19.31
C MET A 302 -9.60 0.32 -18.13
N ALA A 303 -8.31 -0.02 -18.11
CA ALA A 303 -7.35 0.34 -17.08
C ALA A 303 -7.21 1.85 -16.91
N ALA A 304 -7.07 2.59 -18.02
CA ALA A 304 -7.00 4.05 -17.98
C ALA A 304 -8.32 4.65 -17.47
N THR A 305 -9.47 4.08 -17.85
CA THR A 305 -10.79 4.57 -17.43
C THR A 305 -10.99 4.40 -15.93
N VAL A 306 -10.74 3.20 -15.39
CA VAL A 306 -10.88 2.95 -13.94
C VAL A 306 -9.88 3.81 -13.16
N ALA A 307 -8.65 3.96 -13.64
CA ALA A 307 -7.63 4.80 -13.01
C ALA A 307 -8.02 6.28 -12.98
N ALA A 308 -8.60 6.81 -14.06
CA ALA A 308 -9.04 8.20 -14.12
C ALA A 308 -10.20 8.49 -13.15
N LEU A 309 -11.24 7.64 -13.17
CA LEU A 309 -12.44 7.81 -12.36
C LEU A 309 -12.18 7.59 -10.86
N THR A 310 -11.46 6.52 -10.51
CA THR A 310 -11.03 6.30 -9.11
C THR A 310 -10.02 7.35 -8.66
N GLY A 311 -9.21 7.90 -9.56
CA GLY A 311 -8.31 9.00 -9.28
C GLY A 311 -9.04 10.29 -8.88
N LEU A 312 -10.16 10.61 -9.55
CA LEU A 312 -11.00 11.74 -9.16
C LEU A 312 -11.62 11.55 -7.77
N ALA A 313 -12.06 10.33 -7.47
CA ALA A 313 -12.50 9.97 -6.12
C ALA A 313 -11.36 10.11 -5.10
N PHE A 314 -10.15 9.66 -5.43
CA PHE A 314 -8.99 9.82 -4.56
C PHE A 314 -8.69 11.30 -4.22
N VAL A 315 -8.72 12.20 -5.20
CA VAL A 315 -8.54 13.65 -4.95
C VAL A 315 -9.61 14.20 -4.00
N ARG A 316 -10.86 13.79 -4.16
CA ARG A 316 -11.94 14.20 -3.25
C ARG A 316 -11.76 13.67 -1.83
N LEU A 317 -11.22 12.45 -1.68
CA LEU A 317 -10.84 11.87 -0.39
C LEU A 317 -9.74 12.69 0.30
N VAL A 318 -8.71 13.09 -0.44
CA VAL A 318 -7.62 13.93 0.06
C VAL A 318 -8.16 15.26 0.59
N ALA A 319 -8.95 15.97 -0.21
CA ALA A 319 -9.51 17.27 0.19
C ALA A 319 -10.39 17.17 1.44
N ARG A 320 -11.08 16.02 1.65
CA ARG A 320 -11.85 15.78 2.87
C ARG A 320 -10.96 15.50 4.07
N SER A 321 -9.91 14.69 3.91
CA SER A 321 -8.95 14.41 4.98
C SER A 321 -8.29 15.68 5.50
N GLU A 322 -7.95 16.61 4.61
CA GLU A 322 -7.36 17.91 4.98
C GLU A 322 -8.34 18.76 5.81
N ARG A 323 -9.62 18.84 5.39
CA ARG A 323 -10.66 19.56 6.13
C ARG A 323 -10.89 18.96 7.52
N GLU A 324 -10.93 17.64 7.64
CA GLU A 324 -11.11 16.98 8.95
C GLU A 324 -9.90 17.21 9.87
N HIS A 325 -8.68 17.26 9.31
CA HIS A 325 -7.48 17.58 10.08
C HIS A 325 -7.49 19.03 10.58
N GLN A 326 -7.85 19.99 9.72
CA GLN A 326 -8.00 21.40 10.09
C GLN A 326 -9.08 21.61 11.16
N ALA A 327 -10.23 20.96 11.02
CA ALA A 327 -11.32 21.06 11.99
C ALA A 327 -10.90 20.55 13.39
N ARG A 328 -10.10 19.47 13.46
CA ARG A 328 -9.56 18.97 14.73
C ARG A 328 -8.51 19.90 15.33
N ALA A 329 -7.67 20.53 14.51
CA ALA A 329 -6.66 21.47 14.96
C ALA A 329 -7.27 22.76 15.55
N HIS A 330 -8.45 23.19 15.09
CA HIS A 330 -9.16 24.35 15.66
C HIS A 330 -9.98 24.02 16.91
N ALA A 331 -10.27 22.75 17.16
CA ALA A 331 -11.07 22.30 18.29
C ALA A 331 -10.22 21.90 19.52
N ALA A 332 -8.89 21.80 19.37
CA ALA A 332 -7.92 21.50 20.41
C ALA A 332 -7.24 22.79 20.90
#